data_AF-A0A3P7YZP3-F1
#
_entry.id   AF-A0A3P7YZP3-F1
#
_cell.length_a   1.000
_cell.length_b   1.000
_cell.length_c   1.000
_cell.angle_alpha   90.00
_cell.angle_beta   90.00
_cell.angle_gamma   90.00
#
_symmetry.space_group_name_H-M   'P 1'
#
loop_
_entity.id
_entity.type
_entity.pdbx_description
1 polymer ?
#
loop_
_entity_poly.entity_id
_entity_poly.type
_entity_poly.pdbx_seq_one_letter_code
_entity_poly.pdbx_strand_id
1 'polypeptide(L)'
;MNKIQEKWNKKAATNISRTRAEKTKAQASYEEANKQVKRSIRADKRKYVEDLAMTAEKAAIEGDIRKLCDTTKKLAENCRKPGQLVKRKKGKVITNTEEQRKRWVKHLKDS
;
A
#
# COMPACT_ATOMS: atom_id res chain seq x y z
N MET A 1 -12.36 1.28 -1.40
CA MET A 1 -12.76 1.97 -0.16
C MET A 1 -13.24 1.00 0.94
N ASN A 2 -14.02 -0.03 0.59
CA ASN A 2 -14.77 -0.85 1.57
C ASN A 2 -13.93 -1.71 2.55
N LYS A 3 -12.81 -2.30 2.12
CA LYS A 3 -12.03 -3.26 2.94
C LYS A 3 -11.33 -2.64 4.16
N ILE A 4 -10.92 -1.36 4.04
CA ILE A 4 -10.26 -0.66 5.15
C ILE A 4 -11.29 -0.29 6.22
N GLN A 5 -12.46 0.19 5.79
CA GLN A 5 -13.56 0.51 6.69
C GLN A 5 -14.08 -0.74 7.41
N GLU A 6 -14.19 -1.85 6.69
CA GLU A 6 -14.56 -3.15 7.26
C GLU A 6 -13.57 -3.61 8.35
N LYS A 7 -12.26 -3.44 8.14
CA LYS A 7 -11.26 -3.70 9.18
C LYS A 7 -11.45 -2.81 10.41
N TRP A 8 -11.77 -1.53 10.24
CA TRP A 8 -12.02 -0.61 11.36
C TRP A 8 -13.27 -0.99 12.14
N ASN A 9 -14.35 -1.37 11.45
CA ASN A 9 -15.59 -1.83 12.07
C ASN A 9 -15.36 -3.11 12.88
N LYS A 10 -14.61 -4.08 12.33
CA LYS A 10 -14.22 -5.31 13.04
C LYS A 10 -13.35 -5.03 14.26
N LYS A 11 -12.50 -4.00 14.21
CA LYS A 11 -11.70 -3.53 15.36
C LYS A 11 -12.55 -2.83 16.42
N ALA A 12 -13.57 -2.08 16.02
CA ALA A 12 -14.53 -1.51 16.95
C ALA A 12 -15.31 -2.61 17.67
N ALA A 13 -15.75 -3.64 16.92
CA ALA A 13 -16.43 -4.82 17.45
C ALA A 13 -15.59 -5.57 18.50
N THR A 14 -14.27 -5.71 18.30
CA THR A 14 -13.38 -6.29 19.33
C THR A 14 -13.34 -5.46 20.62
N ASN A 15 -13.35 -4.13 20.52
CA ASN A 15 -13.24 -3.26 21.68
C ASN A 15 -14.53 -3.23 22.54
N ILE A 16 -15.69 -3.40 21.91
CA ILE A 16 -17.00 -3.40 22.61
C ILE A 16 -17.39 -4.77 23.17
N SER A 17 -16.72 -5.86 22.75
CA SER A 17 -17.07 -7.21 23.17
C SER A 17 -16.89 -7.43 24.68
N ARG A 18 -17.92 -8.01 25.32
CA ARG A 18 -18.03 -8.06 26.79
C ARG A 18 -17.59 -9.41 27.34
N THR A 19 -17.93 -10.49 26.64
CA THR A 19 -17.67 -11.87 27.08
C THR A 19 -16.40 -12.44 26.43
N ARG A 20 -15.68 -13.36 27.10
CA ARG A 20 -14.46 -13.99 26.54
C ARG A 20 -14.68 -14.65 25.18
N ALA A 21 -15.82 -15.32 24.99
CA ALA A 21 -16.16 -15.98 23.73
C ALA A 21 -16.45 -14.99 22.58
N GLU A 22 -16.96 -13.80 22.88
CA GLU A 22 -17.17 -12.75 21.87
C GLU A 22 -15.85 -12.11 21.46
N LYS A 23 -14.94 -11.88 22.43
CA LYS A 23 -13.59 -11.36 22.19
C LYS A 23 -12.81 -12.25 21.23
N THR A 24 -12.82 -13.56 21.44
CA THR A 24 -12.11 -14.51 20.56
C THR A 24 -12.67 -14.51 19.14
N LYS A 25 -14.01 -14.53 19.00
CA LYS A 25 -14.68 -14.44 17.68
C LYS A 25 -14.39 -13.14 16.95
N ALA A 26 -14.51 -12.00 17.65
CA ALA A 26 -14.25 -10.69 17.06
C ALA A 26 -12.76 -10.53 16.66
N GLN A 27 -11.85 -11.05 17.48
CA GLN A 27 -10.42 -10.99 17.22
C GLN A 27 -10.02 -11.83 15.98
N ALA A 28 -10.59 -13.03 15.84
CA ALA A 28 -10.42 -13.84 14.63
C ALA A 28 -10.89 -13.09 13.37
N SER A 29 -12.08 -12.48 13.43
CA SER A 29 -12.64 -11.67 12.33
C SER A 29 -11.76 -10.47 11.96
N TYR A 30 -11.21 -9.75 12.96
CA TYR A 30 -10.27 -8.66 12.74
C TYR A 30 -8.96 -9.13 12.08
N GLU A 31 -8.42 -10.28 12.51
CA GLU A 31 -7.19 -10.83 11.95
C GLU A 31 -7.36 -11.19 10.47
N GLU A 32 -8.48 -11.82 10.12
CA GLU A 32 -8.81 -12.17 8.74
C GLU A 32 -8.93 -10.93 7.84
N ALA A 33 -9.67 -9.90 8.28
CA ALA A 33 -9.78 -8.64 7.55
C ALA A 33 -8.42 -7.95 7.40
N ASN A 34 -7.58 -7.98 8.44
CA ASN A 34 -6.24 -7.42 8.39
C ASN A 34 -5.33 -8.20 7.43
N LYS A 35 -5.43 -9.53 7.36
CA LYS A 35 -4.74 -10.36 6.36
C LYS A 35 -5.17 -9.97 4.94
N GLN A 36 -6.46 -9.79 4.71
CA GLN A 36 -7.00 -9.41 3.40
C GLN A 36 -6.48 -8.05 2.93
N VAL A 37 -6.48 -7.03 3.81
CA VAL A 37 -5.92 -5.71 3.49
C VAL A 37 -4.42 -5.78 3.18
N LYS A 38 -3.65 -6.58 3.93
CA LYS A 38 -2.22 -6.77 3.62
C LYS A 38 -2.00 -7.45 2.26
N ARG A 39 -2.84 -8.43 1.91
CA ARG A 39 -2.79 -9.10 0.60
C ARG A 39 -3.11 -8.13 -0.53
N SER A 40 -4.12 -7.27 -0.39
CA SER A 40 -4.45 -6.28 -1.42
C SER A 40 -3.34 -5.27 -1.63
N ILE A 41 -2.72 -4.74 -0.55
CA ILE A 41 -1.59 -3.81 -0.67
C ILE A 41 -0.42 -4.47 -1.42
N ARG A 42 -0.14 -5.75 -1.17
CA ARG A 42 0.90 -6.49 -1.91
C ARG A 42 0.54 -6.67 -3.38
N ALA A 43 -0.73 -6.97 -3.68
CA ALA A 43 -1.21 -7.11 -5.04
C ALA A 43 -1.12 -5.80 -5.82
N ASP A 44 -1.56 -4.68 -5.22
CA ASP A 44 -1.49 -3.36 -5.83
C ASP A 44 -0.04 -2.95 -6.13
N LYS A 45 0.90 -3.27 -5.21
CA LYS A 45 2.33 -3.05 -5.45
C LYS A 45 2.86 -3.86 -6.63
N ARG A 46 2.45 -5.14 -6.75
CA ARG A 46 2.85 -5.99 -7.88
C ARG A 46 2.33 -5.44 -9.20
N LYS A 47 1.06 -5.07 -9.26
CA LYS A 47 0.45 -4.44 -10.44
C LYS A 47 1.20 -3.19 -10.88
N TYR A 48 1.53 -2.30 -9.94
CA TYR A 48 2.31 -1.11 -10.26
C TYR A 48 3.70 -1.42 -10.85
N VAL A 49 4.39 -2.43 -10.32
CA VAL A 49 5.70 -2.86 -10.85
C VAL A 49 5.55 -3.50 -12.24
N GLU A 50 4.50 -4.28 -12.45
CA GLU A 50 4.19 -4.94 -13.73
C GLU A 50 3.84 -3.90 -14.81
N ASP A 51 3.03 -2.88 -14.48
CA ASP A 51 2.70 -1.77 -15.38
C ASP A 51 3.96 -1.00 -15.81
N LEU A 52 4.89 -0.76 -14.86
CA LEU A 52 6.18 -0.13 -15.15
C LEU A 52 7.05 -1.00 -16.06
N ALA A 53 7.09 -2.32 -15.83
CA ALA A 53 7.84 -3.26 -16.65
C ALA A 53 7.28 -3.32 -18.07
N MET A 54 5.96 -3.40 -18.23
CA MET A 54 5.29 -3.37 -19.54
C MET A 54 5.56 -2.05 -20.27
N THR A 55 5.62 -0.93 -19.55
CA THR A 55 5.98 0.37 -20.14
C THR A 55 7.43 0.40 -20.62
N ALA A 56 8.35 -0.19 -19.86
CA ALA A 56 9.75 -0.31 -20.25
C ALA A 56 9.94 -1.20 -21.49
N GLU A 57 9.21 -2.32 -21.57
CA GLU A 57 9.22 -3.22 -22.73
C GLU A 57 8.72 -2.50 -24.00
N LYS A 58 7.61 -1.76 -23.92
CA LYS A 58 7.12 -0.96 -25.05
C LYS A 58 8.13 0.08 -25.50
N ALA A 59 8.78 0.78 -24.57
CA ALA A 59 9.82 1.74 -24.90
C ALA A 59 11.04 1.08 -25.58
N ALA A 60 11.38 -0.17 -25.20
CA ALA A 60 12.42 -0.96 -25.86
C ALA A 60 12.06 -1.25 -27.32
N ILE A 61 10.81 -1.67 -27.56
CA ILE A 61 10.30 -2.00 -28.90
C ILE A 61 10.25 -0.75 -29.78
N GLU A 62 9.81 0.39 -29.23
CA GLU A 62 9.75 1.67 -29.95
C GLU A 62 11.13 2.31 -30.16
N GLY A 63 12.19 1.78 -29.53
CA GLY A 63 13.53 2.38 -29.56
C GLY A 63 13.64 3.69 -28.76
N ASP A 64 12.69 3.98 -27.87
CA ASP A 64 12.73 5.15 -26.98
C ASP A 64 13.63 4.86 -25.77
N ILE A 65 14.95 4.95 -26.01
CA ILE A 65 16.00 4.69 -25.02
C ILE A 65 15.84 5.60 -23.79
N ARG A 66 15.36 6.84 -23.97
CA ARG A 66 15.18 7.78 -22.86
C ARG A 66 14.09 7.30 -21.90
N LYS A 67 12.90 6.95 -22.42
CA LYS A 67 11.82 6.40 -21.59
C LYS A 67 12.21 5.07 -20.94
N LEU A 68 12.98 4.23 -21.64
CA LEU A 68 13.49 2.97 -21.09
C LEU A 68 14.43 3.19 -19.90
N CYS A 69 15.38 4.12 -20.02
CA CYS A 69 16.27 4.48 -18.92
C CYS A 69 15.50 5.06 -17.72
N ASP A 70 14.55 5.97 -17.96
CA ASP A 70 13.76 6.59 -16.90
C ASP A 70 12.88 5.60 -16.14
N THR A 71 12.23 4.66 -16.84
CA THR A 71 11.39 3.61 -16.24
C THR A 71 12.22 2.59 -15.49
N THR A 72 13.38 2.20 -16.02
CA THR A 72 14.33 1.31 -15.34
C THR A 72 14.92 1.96 -14.09
N LYS A 73 15.22 3.26 -14.13
CA LYS A 73 15.65 4.03 -12.95
C LYS A 73 14.56 4.07 -11.87
N LYS A 74 13.30 4.29 -12.26
CA LYS A 74 12.14 4.22 -11.34
C LYS A 74 11.95 2.82 -10.75
N LEU A 75 12.19 1.75 -11.51
CA LEU A 75 12.16 0.37 -11.00
C LEU A 75 13.29 0.12 -10.00
N ALA A 76 14.51 0.53 -10.31
CA ALA A 76 15.68 0.34 -9.46
C ALA A 76 15.60 1.16 -8.14
N GLU A 77 15.03 2.36 -8.19
CA GLU A 77 14.82 3.19 -7.00
C GLU A 77 13.85 2.54 -6.01
N ASN A 78 12.84 1.82 -6.52
CA ASN A 78 11.92 1.04 -5.70
C ASN A 78 12.55 -0.24 -5.09
N CYS A 79 13.70 -0.69 -5.58
CA CYS A 79 14.41 -1.87 -5.07
C CYS A 79 15.22 -1.59 -3.80
N ARG A 80 15.58 -0.33 -3.51
CA ARG A 80 16.56 0.01 -2.46
C ARG A 80 16.04 0.09 -1.01
N LYS A 81 14.79 -0.26 -0.70
CA LYS A 81 14.34 -0.35 0.71
C LYS A 81 13.38 -1.52 1.00
N PRO A 82 13.82 -2.58 1.72
CA PRO A 82 12.90 -3.41 2.45
C PRO A 82 12.47 -2.66 3.72
N GLY A 83 11.20 -2.25 3.76
CA GLY A 83 10.53 -1.96 5.03
C GLY A 83 10.89 -0.63 5.70
N GLN A 84 10.23 0.44 5.26
CA GLN A 84 9.76 1.40 6.25
C GLN A 84 8.31 1.72 5.98
N LEU A 85 7.43 1.05 6.73
CA LEU A 85 6.15 1.66 7.12
C LEU A 85 6.50 3.09 7.54
N VAL A 86 5.96 4.08 6.85
CA VAL A 86 6.07 5.49 7.24
C VAL A 86 5.42 5.62 8.61
N LYS A 87 6.18 5.41 9.68
CA LYS A 87 5.75 5.67 11.05
C LYS A 87 5.92 7.15 11.28
N ARG A 88 4.80 7.88 11.42
CA ARG A 88 4.82 9.24 11.95
C ARG A 88 5.02 9.14 13.47
N LYS A 89 5.95 9.91 14.03
CA LYS A 89 6.01 10.20 15.47
C LYS A 89 4.63 10.78 15.86
N LYS A 90 3.97 10.23 16.90
CA LYS A 90 2.61 10.54 17.39
C LYS A 90 1.41 9.74 16.83
N GLY A 91 1.55 8.44 16.58
CA GLY A 91 0.42 7.48 16.67
C GLY A 91 -0.77 7.61 15.69
N LYS A 92 -0.86 8.66 14.87
CA LYS A 92 -1.90 8.82 13.85
C LYS A 92 -1.39 8.34 12.50
N VAL A 93 -1.82 7.13 12.13
CA VAL A 93 -1.47 6.47 10.87
C VAL A 93 -2.21 7.16 9.73
N ILE A 94 -1.46 7.68 8.75
CA ILE A 94 -2.02 8.19 7.50
C ILE A 94 -2.43 6.97 6.66
N THR A 95 -3.71 6.61 6.75
CA THR A 95 -4.34 5.50 6.01
C THR A 95 -5.09 5.98 4.75
N ASN A 96 -5.05 7.27 4.43
CA ASN A 96 -5.74 7.83 3.27
C ASN A 96 -4.84 7.76 2.02
N THR A 97 -5.27 7.02 1.00
CA THR A 97 -4.61 6.86 -0.31
C THR A 97 -4.40 8.20 -1.03
N GLU A 98 -5.27 9.18 -0.78
CA GLU A 98 -5.19 10.52 -1.34
C GLU A 98 -4.14 11.39 -0.62
N GLU A 99 -3.98 11.25 0.70
CA GLU A 99 -2.89 11.89 1.46
C GLU A 99 -1.54 11.25 1.14
N GLN A 100 -1.52 9.93 0.89
CA GLN A 100 -0.33 9.26 0.36
C GLN A 100 0.00 9.82 -1.03
N ARG A 101 -0.94 9.86 -1.98
CA ARG A 101 -0.69 10.46 -3.30
C ARG A 101 -0.27 11.94 -3.22
N LYS A 102 -0.94 12.78 -2.42
CA LYS A 102 -0.58 14.20 -2.21
C LYS A 102 0.84 14.35 -1.65
N ARG A 103 1.28 13.46 -0.75
CA ARG A 103 2.64 13.47 -0.22
C ARG A 103 3.70 13.02 -1.24
N TRP A 104 3.37 12.04 -2.08
CA TRP A 104 4.26 11.61 -3.17
C TRP A 104 4.39 12.69 -4.25
N VAL A 105 3.29 13.38 -4.60
CA VAL A 105 3.30 14.51 -5.56
C VAL A 105 4.12 15.69 -5.03
N LYS A 106 4.08 15.98 -3.73
CA LYS A 106 4.85 17.09 -3.13
C LYS A 106 6.37 16.84 -3.18
N HIS A 107 6.82 15.62 -2.88
CA HIS A 107 8.24 15.27 -2.98
C HIS A 107 8.81 15.27 -4.40
N LEU A 108 7.95 15.17 -5.43
CA LEU A 108 8.33 15.21 -6.85
C LEU A 108 8.36 16.63 -7.45
N LYS A 109 7.87 17.66 -6.72
CA LYS A 109 7.83 19.06 -7.18
C LYS A 109 8.86 19.95 -6.47
N ASP A 110 9.35 19.53 -5.31
CA ASP A 110 10.38 20.24 -4.54
C ASP A 110 11.81 19.73 -4.87
N SER A 111 12.01 19.05 -6.00
CA SER A 111 13.30 18.65 -6.61
C SER A 111 13.31 19.04 -8.08
#